data_AF-A0A813EVJ8-F1
#
_entry.id   AF-A0A813EVJ8-F1
#
_cell.length_a   1.000
_cell.length_b   1.000
_cell.length_c   1.000
_cell.angle_alpha   90.00
_cell.angle_beta   90.00
_cell.angle_gamma   90.00
#
_symmetry.space_group_name_H-M   'P 1'
#
loop_
_entity.id
_entity.type
_entity.pdbx_description
1 polymer ?
#
loop_
_entity_poly.entity_id
_entity_poly.type
_entity_poly.pdbx_seq_one_letter_code
_entity_poly.pdbx_strand_id
1 'polypeptide(L)'
;MPSDRVRPRLSDGSGRTPPSPRSKAPALPKLRGGSVSRDGSLDLSKAEKDRLLQDKVPKTRRCAGCQALCARIANNWIMSVVTTILTIYALFGDDCRLMFTKKSQDDNFNTITIVTMFVFTSEMVANTFGKVGYFGGFFSWLDLLSTVTLILDVTYVSEAFFGDTISDNQAGLTTLATGTSGSQGSDSAEAARAARMSRAGAKAGRVVRLIRLVRLLRLVKIYNLGKRNGYQKDGKESEDAQPGMDWEEDDTDLEKESAVSKKLQEMTTRRVIILVLVIMLSLPFFQPTMWSDRMPSSGQYGINVLFRRWRDDMESFQPYANATQRAAYMTSKAREVYVDDFYMYAYYHNPFTVGKDVPDSALSSPASSFSRLFYVGLTPGSSKFGEFFLPSFEGRGEGVNSTAEAYDPNVRWAGNNWHYYQGNLSSSPESILAVPWKETSSCLDGYIRGVSLLEGGEPDLACPENLRYNERAVVVPTDLTGDEYDEMVFIFVFDRRSGSQLEAILNTAQTLFICFLLGFGAMTFSQDANRLVLQPIERMISKQGT
;
A
#
# COMPACT_ATOMS: atom_id res chain seq x y z
N MET A 1 16.49 12.49 57.94
CA MET A 1 16.83 12.12 59.33
C MET A 1 15.87 11.03 59.79
N PRO A 2 16.29 10.07 60.61
CA PRO A 2 17.56 9.33 60.64
C PRO A 2 17.25 7.82 60.43
N SER A 3 18.22 7.00 59.98
CA SER A 3 19.01 6.07 60.82
C SER A 3 18.14 4.94 61.40
N ASP A 4 18.48 3.66 61.31
CA ASP A 4 19.65 3.14 61.98
C ASP A 4 19.91 1.67 61.65
N ARG A 5 21.19 1.39 61.74
CA ARG A 5 21.94 0.17 61.46
C ARG A 5 22.11 -0.57 62.77
N VAL A 6 21.68 -1.83 62.92
CA VAL A 6 22.21 -2.71 63.99
C VAL A 6 22.31 -4.18 63.52
N ARG A 7 23.56 -4.63 63.31
CA ARG A 7 24.00 -6.03 63.47
C ARG A 7 24.30 -6.29 64.98
N PRO A 8 24.86 -7.44 65.40
CA PRO A 8 24.53 -8.86 65.22
C PRO A 8 24.44 -9.59 66.60
N ARG A 9 24.13 -10.89 66.67
CA ARG A 9 24.90 -11.84 67.51
C ARG A 9 24.47 -13.31 67.32
N LEU A 10 25.51 -14.15 67.45
CA LEU A 10 25.49 -15.61 67.48
C LEU A 10 24.74 -16.17 68.70
N SER A 11 24.20 -17.38 68.54
CA SER A 11 24.27 -18.40 69.59
C SER A 11 24.15 -19.81 68.99
N ASP A 12 25.09 -20.66 69.40
CA ASP A 12 25.18 -22.09 69.18
C ASP A 12 23.91 -22.88 69.56
N GLY A 13 23.81 -24.09 69.02
CA GLY A 13 23.43 -25.21 69.88
C GLY A 13 22.49 -26.26 69.32
N SER A 14 23.07 -27.39 68.92
CA SER A 14 22.51 -28.75 68.98
C SER A 14 21.44 -29.15 67.96
N GLY A 15 21.65 -30.32 67.35
CA GLY A 15 20.89 -30.81 66.20
C GLY A 15 20.17 -32.13 66.41
N ARG A 16 19.62 -32.67 65.31
CA ARG A 16 19.67 -34.09 64.90
C ARG A 16 18.82 -34.37 63.64
N THR A 17 19.43 -35.12 62.71
CA THR A 17 18.89 -36.03 61.66
C THR A 17 18.20 -35.44 60.42
N PRO A 18 18.12 -36.16 59.27
CA PRO A 18 18.99 -37.17 58.64
C PRO A 18 19.35 -36.79 57.16
N PRO A 19 20.15 -37.58 56.40
CA PRO A 19 20.77 -37.12 55.14
C PRO A 19 19.84 -37.20 53.93
N SER A 20 20.06 -36.29 52.98
CA SER A 20 19.37 -36.22 51.69
C SER A 20 19.80 -37.33 50.72
N PRO A 21 18.96 -37.67 49.72
CA PRO A 21 19.25 -38.74 48.77
C PRO A 21 20.28 -38.30 47.72
N ARG A 22 21.33 -39.10 47.55
CA ARG A 22 22.24 -39.06 46.39
C ARG A 22 21.47 -39.37 45.11
N SER A 23 21.35 -38.40 44.19
CA SER A 23 21.11 -38.70 42.78
C SER A 23 22.43 -39.05 42.10
N LYS A 24 22.46 -40.23 41.48
CA LYS A 24 23.60 -40.86 40.82
C LYS A 24 24.16 -39.97 39.70
N ALA A 25 25.47 -39.73 39.73
CA ALA A 25 26.21 -39.25 38.56
C ALA A 25 26.18 -40.34 37.46
N PRO A 26 26.01 -39.99 36.18
CA PRO A 26 26.11 -40.95 35.09
C PRO A 26 27.55 -41.46 34.97
N ALA A 27 27.67 -42.78 34.84
CA ALA A 27 28.95 -43.47 34.69
C ALA A 27 29.65 -43.05 33.39
N LEU A 28 30.88 -42.56 33.51
CA LEU A 28 31.80 -42.36 32.38
C LEU A 28 32.15 -43.72 31.75
N PRO A 29 32.13 -43.86 30.42
CA PRO A 29 32.61 -45.06 29.75
C PRO A 29 34.12 -45.17 29.93
N LYS A 30 34.61 -46.38 30.25
CA LYS A 30 36.05 -46.69 30.31
C LYS A 30 36.66 -46.54 28.93
N LEU A 31 37.45 -45.48 28.73
CA LEU A 31 38.33 -45.31 27.58
C LEU A 31 39.44 -46.37 27.67
N ARG A 32 39.51 -47.25 26.67
CA ARG A 32 40.57 -48.26 26.52
C ARG A 32 41.46 -47.83 25.37
N GLY A 33 42.69 -47.41 25.69
CA GLY A 33 43.80 -47.27 24.73
C GLY A 33 43.84 -45.94 24.00
N GLY A 34 44.49 -44.94 24.59
CA GLY A 34 45.00 -43.75 23.89
C GLY A 34 46.29 -43.31 24.55
N SER A 35 47.40 -43.30 23.80
CA SER A 35 48.70 -42.83 24.28
C SER A 35 48.69 -41.30 24.38
N VAL A 36 49.02 -40.78 25.56
CA VAL A 36 49.10 -39.34 25.86
C VAL A 36 50.41 -38.79 25.30
N SER A 37 50.34 -37.86 24.35
CA SER A 37 51.48 -37.02 23.95
C SER A 37 51.68 -35.87 24.96
N ARG A 38 52.93 -35.42 25.09
CA ARG A 38 53.41 -34.48 26.13
C ARG A 38 52.80 -33.07 26.11
N ASP A 39 51.99 -32.72 25.11
CA ASP A 39 51.32 -31.42 24.98
C ASP A 39 49.79 -31.53 25.07
N GLY A 40 49.24 -32.21 26.06
CA GLY A 40 47.86 -32.01 26.54
C GLY A 40 46.68 -32.10 25.53
N SER A 41 46.87 -32.52 24.29
CA SER A 41 45.81 -32.63 23.27
C SER A 41 45.33 -34.08 23.15
N LEU A 42 44.04 -34.31 23.42
CA LEU A 42 43.35 -35.55 23.12
C LEU A 42 43.04 -35.60 21.62
N ASP A 43 43.91 -36.26 20.85
CA ASP A 43 43.64 -36.59 19.45
C ASP A 43 42.64 -37.75 19.35
N LEU A 44 41.37 -37.39 19.33
CA LEU A 44 40.29 -38.30 18.94
C LEU A 44 40.46 -38.68 17.47
N SER A 45 40.46 -39.99 17.20
CA SER A 45 40.46 -40.56 15.85
C SER A 45 39.34 -39.96 15.00
N LYS A 46 39.63 -39.70 13.72
CA LYS A 46 38.69 -39.12 12.75
C LYS A 46 37.33 -39.84 12.75
N ALA A 47 37.36 -41.17 12.87
CA ALA A 47 36.17 -42.02 12.95
C ALA A 47 35.29 -41.79 14.21
N GLU A 48 35.87 -41.29 15.30
CA GLU A 48 35.20 -41.05 16.57
C GLU A 48 34.57 -39.64 16.62
N LYS A 49 35.22 -38.66 15.97
CA LYS A 49 34.62 -37.35 15.67
C LYS A 49 33.42 -37.49 14.72
N ASP A 50 33.53 -38.34 13.70
CA ASP A 50 32.45 -38.59 12.74
C ASP A 50 31.24 -39.27 13.41
N ARG A 51 31.46 -40.21 14.34
CA ARG A 51 30.38 -40.83 15.13
C ARG A 51 29.67 -39.85 16.07
N LEU A 52 30.42 -38.97 16.74
CA LEU A 52 29.84 -37.96 17.66
C LEU A 52 29.09 -36.84 16.93
N LEU A 53 29.44 -36.57 15.67
CA LEU A 53 28.70 -35.64 14.80
C LEU A 53 27.40 -36.25 14.26
N GLN A 54 27.39 -37.57 13.98
CA GLN A 54 26.19 -38.27 13.51
C GLN A 54 25.08 -38.36 14.58
N ASP A 55 25.43 -38.41 15.87
CA ASP A 55 24.46 -38.53 16.97
C ASP A 55 23.76 -37.21 17.36
N LYS A 56 24.17 -36.06 16.82
CA LYS A 56 23.59 -34.74 17.17
C LYS A 56 22.63 -34.14 16.15
N VAL A 57 22.39 -34.79 15.01
CA VAL A 57 21.42 -34.28 14.01
C VAL A 57 20.04 -34.87 14.30
N PRO A 58 19.06 -34.09 14.78
CA PRO A 58 17.69 -34.58 14.93
C PRO A 58 17.14 -34.93 13.54
N LYS A 59 17.07 -36.24 13.22
CA LYS A 59 16.41 -36.74 12.02
C LYS A 59 14.90 -36.48 12.14
N THR A 60 14.46 -35.32 11.68
CA THR A 60 13.03 -35.03 11.51
C THR A 60 12.47 -35.99 10.47
N ARG A 61 11.69 -36.98 10.90
CA ARG A 61 10.93 -37.88 10.01
C ARG A 61 9.92 -37.06 9.21
N ARG A 62 10.28 -36.63 8.00
CA ARG A 62 9.35 -36.11 7.00
C ARG A 62 9.02 -37.23 6.01
N CYS A 63 7.78 -37.26 5.49
CA CYS A 63 7.37 -38.24 4.48
C CYS A 63 8.31 -38.18 3.27
N ALA A 64 9.11 -39.23 3.07
CA ALA A 64 10.13 -39.30 2.03
C ALA A 64 9.56 -39.06 0.61
N GLY A 65 8.32 -39.50 0.35
CA GLY A 65 7.63 -39.27 -0.91
C GLY A 65 7.25 -37.80 -1.16
N CYS A 66 6.73 -37.11 -0.14
CA CYS A 66 6.40 -35.68 -0.24
C CYS A 66 7.67 -34.84 -0.41
N GLN A 67 8.75 -35.18 0.30
CA GLN A 67 10.03 -34.51 0.16
C GLN A 67 10.62 -34.65 -1.25
N ALA A 68 10.58 -35.86 -1.84
CA ALA A 68 11.07 -36.10 -3.19
C ALA A 68 10.23 -35.38 -4.27
N LEU A 69 8.89 -35.35 -4.11
CA LEU A 69 8.01 -34.64 -5.04
C LEU A 69 8.22 -33.11 -4.95
N CYS A 70 8.24 -32.55 -3.74
CA CYS A 70 8.48 -31.12 -3.53
C CYS A 70 9.87 -30.68 -4.02
N ALA A 71 10.89 -31.53 -3.85
CA ALA A 71 12.23 -31.25 -4.38
C ALA A 71 12.25 -31.23 -5.92
N ARG A 72 11.50 -32.12 -6.59
CA ARG A 72 11.37 -32.11 -8.06
C ARG A 72 10.63 -30.88 -8.57
N ILE A 73 9.55 -30.47 -7.90
CA ILE A 73 8.79 -29.27 -8.26
C ILE A 73 9.65 -28.02 -8.06
N ALA A 74 10.35 -27.91 -6.92
CA ALA A 74 11.19 -26.76 -6.61
C ALA A 74 12.40 -26.60 -7.55
N ASN A 75 12.91 -27.70 -8.12
CA ASN A 75 14.04 -27.66 -9.05
C ASN A 75 13.63 -27.51 -10.53
N ASN A 76 12.33 -27.39 -10.83
CA ASN A 76 11.89 -27.26 -12.21
C ASN A 76 12.17 -25.86 -12.76
N TRP A 77 12.92 -25.77 -13.86
CA TRP A 77 13.26 -24.50 -14.51
C TRP A 77 12.02 -23.73 -14.99
N ILE A 78 10.94 -24.43 -15.39
CA ILE A 78 9.68 -23.81 -15.79
C ILE A 78 9.08 -23.05 -14.62
N MET A 79 9.08 -23.65 -13.42
CA MET A 79 8.61 -22.98 -12.22
C MET A 79 9.43 -21.73 -11.94
N SER A 80 10.76 -21.79 -12.05
CA SER A 80 11.62 -20.62 -11.88
C SER A 80 11.32 -19.50 -12.89
N VAL A 81 11.08 -19.82 -14.16
CA VAL A 81 10.72 -18.82 -15.18
C VAL A 81 9.34 -18.22 -14.91
N VAL A 82 8.35 -19.05 -14.58
CA VAL A 82 7.00 -18.58 -14.25
C VAL A 82 7.01 -17.68 -13.02
N THR A 83 7.67 -18.09 -11.93
CA THR A 83 7.78 -17.26 -10.72
C THR A 83 8.55 -15.98 -10.99
N THR A 84 9.54 -15.99 -11.88
CA THR A 84 10.23 -14.78 -12.34
C THR A 84 9.28 -13.80 -13.04
N ILE A 85 8.50 -14.27 -14.00
CA ILE A 85 7.55 -13.40 -14.73
C ILE A 85 6.50 -12.85 -13.75
N LEU A 86 5.98 -13.70 -12.86
CA LEU A 86 5.00 -13.28 -11.86
C LEU A 86 5.59 -12.34 -10.79
N THR A 87 6.88 -12.42 -10.47
CA THR A 87 7.53 -11.43 -9.58
C THR A 87 7.69 -10.07 -10.23
N ILE A 88 7.97 -10.01 -11.54
CA ILE A 88 7.95 -8.76 -12.30
C ILE A 88 6.54 -8.17 -12.31
N TYR A 89 5.51 -8.99 -12.56
CA TYR A 89 4.12 -8.56 -12.45
C TYR A 89 3.78 -8.08 -11.04
N ALA A 90 4.16 -8.80 -9.98
CA ALA A 90 3.92 -8.39 -8.61
C ALA A 90 4.65 -7.10 -8.22
N LEU A 91 5.66 -6.67 -8.98
CA LEU A 91 6.37 -5.43 -8.73
C LEU A 91 5.72 -4.23 -9.44
N PHE A 92 5.31 -4.39 -10.70
CA PHE A 92 4.84 -3.28 -11.55
C PHE A 92 3.34 -3.34 -11.90
N GLY A 93 2.67 -4.46 -11.66
CA GLY A 93 1.34 -4.76 -12.18
C GLY A 93 0.27 -3.77 -11.73
N ASP A 94 0.29 -3.36 -10.46
CA ASP A 94 -0.66 -2.37 -9.92
C ASP A 94 -0.39 -0.95 -10.45
N ASP A 95 0.87 -0.55 -10.62
CA ASP A 95 1.20 0.73 -11.26
C ASP A 95 0.78 0.71 -12.75
N CYS A 96 1.01 -0.39 -13.48
CA CYS A 96 0.54 -0.57 -14.85
C CYS A 96 -0.98 -0.51 -14.97
N ARG A 97 -1.71 -1.07 -14.00
CA ARG A 97 -3.18 -0.97 -13.92
C ARG A 97 -3.62 0.48 -13.82
N LEU A 98 -3.02 1.26 -12.92
CA LEU A 98 -3.35 2.69 -12.74
C LEU A 98 -2.94 3.56 -13.95
N MET A 99 -1.86 3.21 -14.65
CA MET A 99 -1.37 3.97 -15.81
C MET A 99 -2.22 3.77 -17.06
N PHE A 100 -2.62 2.53 -17.36
CA PHE A 100 -3.12 2.18 -18.70
C PHE A 100 -4.58 1.74 -18.76
N THR A 101 -5.21 1.45 -17.64
CA THR A 101 -6.52 0.76 -17.64
C THR A 101 -7.59 1.54 -16.89
N LYS A 102 -8.86 1.31 -17.25
CA LYS A 102 -10.04 1.85 -16.57
C LYS A 102 -10.57 0.86 -15.52
N LYS A 103 -11.43 1.34 -14.60
CA LYS A 103 -12.02 0.53 -13.52
C LYS A 103 -12.63 -0.80 -14.00
N SER A 104 -13.31 -0.81 -15.15
CA SER A 104 -13.94 -2.02 -15.70
C SER A 104 -12.99 -3.19 -15.98
N GLN A 105 -11.68 -2.93 -16.08
CA GLN A 105 -10.66 -3.96 -16.32
C GLN A 105 -9.99 -4.47 -15.04
N ASP A 106 -10.34 -3.92 -13.87
CA ASP A 106 -9.69 -4.26 -12.60
C ASP A 106 -9.86 -5.74 -12.23
N ASP A 107 -10.98 -6.37 -12.59
CA ASP A 107 -11.26 -7.78 -12.32
C ASP A 107 -10.22 -8.72 -12.96
N ASN A 108 -9.69 -8.35 -14.14
CA ASN A 108 -8.63 -9.11 -14.80
C ASN A 108 -7.32 -9.04 -14.00
N PHE A 109 -6.94 -7.85 -13.51
CA PHE A 109 -5.74 -7.67 -12.69
C PHE A 109 -5.86 -8.35 -11.32
N ASN A 110 -7.04 -8.32 -10.71
CA ASN A 110 -7.31 -9.05 -9.49
C ASN A 110 -7.12 -10.55 -9.68
N THR A 111 -7.65 -11.11 -10.77
CA THR A 111 -7.50 -12.53 -11.10
C THR A 111 -6.02 -12.92 -11.25
N ILE A 112 -5.23 -12.12 -11.97
CA ILE A 112 -3.79 -12.37 -12.14
C ILE A 112 -3.04 -12.27 -10.80
N THR A 113 -3.37 -11.29 -9.96
CA THR A 113 -2.79 -11.14 -8.61
C THR A 113 -3.10 -12.33 -7.71
N ILE A 114 -4.34 -12.83 -7.73
CA ILE A 114 -4.75 -14.01 -6.96
C ILE A 114 -4.01 -15.26 -7.44
N VAL A 115 -3.90 -15.46 -8.76
CA VAL A 115 -3.10 -16.56 -9.33
C VAL A 115 -1.64 -16.45 -8.91
N THR A 116 -1.07 -15.24 -8.95
CA THR A 116 0.30 -14.97 -8.48
C THR A 116 0.49 -15.36 -7.03
N MET A 117 -0.48 -15.01 -6.17
CA MET A 117 -0.47 -15.36 -4.75
C MET A 117 -0.46 -16.88 -4.55
N PHE A 118 -1.30 -17.60 -5.29
CA PHE A 118 -1.35 -19.06 -5.23
C PHE A 118 -0.03 -19.69 -5.66
N VAL A 119 0.55 -19.24 -6.77
CA VAL A 119 1.83 -19.75 -7.27
C VAL A 119 2.95 -19.50 -6.25
N PHE A 120 3.06 -18.29 -5.69
CA PHE A 120 4.08 -17.99 -4.68
C PHE A 120 3.88 -18.76 -3.37
N THR A 121 2.64 -19.02 -2.98
CA THR A 121 2.33 -19.85 -1.81
C THR A 121 2.74 -21.30 -2.09
N SER A 122 2.45 -21.82 -3.28
CA SER A 122 2.86 -23.17 -3.69
C SER A 122 4.38 -23.31 -3.76
N GLU A 123 5.09 -22.28 -4.24
CA GLU A 123 6.54 -22.20 -4.27
C GLU A 123 7.12 -22.21 -2.85
N MET A 124 6.57 -21.39 -1.94
CA MET A 124 6.97 -21.34 -0.54
C MET A 124 6.80 -22.71 0.14
N VAL A 125 5.67 -23.37 -0.09
CA VAL A 125 5.38 -24.72 0.44
C VAL A 125 6.35 -25.76 -0.13
N ALA A 126 6.56 -25.77 -1.46
CA ALA A 126 7.49 -26.69 -2.11
C ALA A 126 8.92 -26.52 -1.59
N ASN A 127 9.39 -25.28 -1.41
CA ASN A 127 10.71 -25.01 -0.84
C ASN A 127 10.81 -25.41 0.63
N THR A 128 9.75 -25.22 1.41
CA THR A 128 9.69 -25.58 2.84
C THR A 128 9.79 -27.09 3.09
N PHE A 129 9.18 -27.89 2.22
CA PHE A 129 9.19 -29.35 2.33
C PHE A 129 10.33 -30.02 1.54
N GLY A 130 10.72 -29.46 0.39
CA GLY A 130 11.72 -30.04 -0.51
C GLY A 130 13.17 -29.78 -0.08
N LYS A 131 13.46 -28.60 0.47
CA LYS A 131 14.81 -28.26 0.95
C LYS A 131 14.87 -28.40 2.46
N VAL A 132 15.77 -29.24 2.95
CA VAL A 132 16.01 -29.34 4.39
C VAL A 132 16.59 -27.98 4.84
N GLY A 133 16.23 -27.49 6.04
CA GLY A 133 16.75 -26.23 6.59
C GLY A 133 16.26 -24.92 5.93
N TYR A 134 15.36 -24.98 4.94
CA TYR A 134 14.72 -23.77 4.42
C TYR A 134 13.73 -23.16 5.42
N PHE A 135 12.98 -24.00 6.14
CA PHE A 135 12.01 -23.57 7.15
C PHE A 135 12.69 -22.81 8.31
N GLY A 136 12.29 -21.57 8.56
CA GLY A 136 12.90 -20.69 9.55
C GLY A 136 14.19 -20.01 9.09
N GLY A 137 14.64 -20.30 7.87
CA GLY A 137 15.76 -19.61 7.23
C GLY A 137 15.38 -18.21 6.72
N PHE A 138 16.38 -17.39 6.41
CA PHE A 138 16.19 -16.02 5.94
C PHE A 138 15.30 -15.92 4.70
N PHE A 139 15.51 -16.79 3.70
CA PHE A 139 14.75 -16.76 2.46
C PHE A 139 13.29 -17.20 2.64
N SER A 140 13.01 -18.08 3.60
CA SER A 140 11.63 -18.45 3.96
C SER A 140 10.86 -17.24 4.51
N TRP A 141 11.51 -16.41 5.34
CA TRP A 141 10.92 -15.16 5.83
C TRP A 141 10.71 -14.12 4.73
N LEU A 142 11.64 -13.98 3.78
CA LEU A 142 11.46 -13.09 2.63
C LEU A 142 10.32 -13.53 1.73
N ASP A 143 10.19 -14.84 1.51
CA ASP A 143 9.13 -15.39 0.67
C ASP A 143 7.76 -15.27 1.36
N LEU A 144 7.69 -15.41 2.68
CA LEU A 144 6.50 -15.13 3.48
C LEU A 144 6.11 -13.64 3.44
N LEU A 145 7.05 -12.73 3.65
CA LEU A 145 6.79 -11.29 3.62
C LEU A 145 6.29 -10.83 2.24
N SER A 146 6.89 -11.34 1.16
CA SER A 146 6.46 -11.05 -0.21
C SER A 146 5.04 -11.53 -0.51
N THR A 147 4.65 -12.69 0.00
CA THR A 147 3.31 -13.27 -0.24
C THR A 147 2.25 -12.55 0.57
N VAL A 148 2.50 -12.32 1.86
CA VAL A 148 1.59 -11.59 2.75
C VAL A 148 1.32 -10.18 2.23
N THR A 149 2.33 -9.51 1.69
CA THR A 149 2.17 -8.13 1.19
C THR A 149 1.38 -8.07 -0.12
N LEU A 150 1.32 -9.16 -0.90
CA LEU A 150 0.55 -9.22 -2.15
C LEU A 150 -0.96 -9.21 -1.89
N ILE A 151 -1.38 -9.61 -0.68
CA ILE A 151 -2.77 -9.55 -0.24
C ILE A 151 -3.30 -8.11 -0.32
N LEU A 152 -2.47 -7.12 0.00
CA LEU A 152 -2.83 -5.69 -0.06
C LEU A 152 -2.86 -5.13 -1.49
N ASP A 153 -2.47 -5.91 -2.49
CA ASP A 153 -2.49 -5.52 -3.90
C ASP A 153 -3.77 -6.00 -4.60
N VAL A 154 -4.52 -6.89 -3.95
CA VAL A 154 -5.87 -7.26 -4.39
C VAL A 154 -6.78 -6.08 -4.13
N THR A 155 -7.42 -5.55 -5.18
CA THR A 155 -8.15 -4.28 -5.07
C THR A 155 -9.29 -4.35 -4.06
N TYR A 156 -10.07 -5.45 -4.01
CA TYR A 156 -11.13 -5.62 -3.01
C TYR A 156 -10.61 -5.57 -1.57
N VAL A 157 -9.43 -6.12 -1.32
CA VAL A 157 -8.80 -6.08 0.01
C VAL A 157 -8.31 -4.66 0.28
N SER A 158 -7.63 -4.03 -0.68
CA SER A 158 -7.17 -2.66 -0.53
C SER A 158 -8.32 -1.66 -0.33
N GLU A 159 -9.46 -1.89 -0.96
CA GLU A 159 -10.68 -1.10 -0.80
C GLU A 159 -11.33 -1.33 0.56
N ALA A 160 -11.35 -2.57 1.06
CA ALA A 160 -11.85 -2.85 2.41
C ALA A 160 -10.95 -2.26 3.52
N PHE A 161 -9.64 -2.17 3.31
CA PHE A 161 -8.70 -1.64 4.31
C PHE A 161 -8.46 -0.12 4.20
N PHE A 162 -8.55 0.44 2.99
CA PHE A 162 -8.14 1.82 2.69
C PHE A 162 -9.15 2.59 1.83
N GLY A 163 -10.35 2.04 1.62
CA GLY A 163 -11.42 2.65 0.84
C GLY A 163 -11.93 3.97 1.42
N ASP A 164 -12.72 4.66 0.61
CA ASP A 164 -13.48 5.82 1.03
C ASP A 164 -14.91 5.42 1.45
N THR A 165 -15.69 6.38 1.95
CA THR A 165 -17.07 6.15 2.35
C THR A 165 -17.95 5.61 1.22
N ILE A 166 -17.61 5.87 -0.04
CA ILE A 166 -18.32 5.33 -1.21
C ILE A 166 -18.01 3.84 -1.38
N SER A 167 -16.73 3.45 -1.24
CA SER A 167 -16.29 2.04 -1.25
C SER A 167 -16.89 1.23 -0.11
N ASP A 168 -16.94 1.77 1.11
CA ASP A 168 -17.50 1.08 2.28
C ASP A 168 -18.99 0.76 2.09
N ASN A 169 -19.76 1.72 1.59
CA ASN A 169 -21.19 1.53 1.31
C ASN A 169 -21.44 0.57 0.12
N GLN A 170 -20.57 0.59 -0.90
CA GLN A 170 -20.62 -0.37 -2.00
C GLN A 170 -20.34 -1.81 -1.52
N ALA A 171 -19.41 -1.99 -0.57
CA ALA A 171 -19.13 -3.28 0.05
C ALA A 171 -20.32 -3.75 0.91
N GLY A 172 -20.92 -2.87 1.71
CA GLY A 172 -22.11 -3.15 2.51
C GLY A 172 -23.30 -3.63 1.65
N LEU A 173 -23.53 -2.97 0.52
CA LEU A 173 -24.61 -3.29 -0.43
C LEU A 173 -24.46 -4.68 -1.07
N THR A 174 -23.24 -5.07 -1.44
CA THR A 174 -22.95 -6.40 -2.01
C THR A 174 -23.09 -7.53 -0.98
N THR A 175 -22.83 -7.27 0.30
CA THR A 175 -23.15 -8.21 1.40
C THR A 175 -24.65 -8.35 1.69
N LEU A 176 -25.47 -7.31 1.48
CA LEU A 176 -26.93 -7.43 1.55
C LEU A 176 -27.49 -8.30 0.43
N ALA A 177 -26.93 -8.22 -0.78
CA ALA A 177 -27.31 -9.07 -1.91
C ALA A 177 -26.97 -10.57 -1.72
N THR A 178 -26.11 -10.90 -0.75
CA THR A 178 -25.71 -12.28 -0.41
C THR A 178 -26.33 -12.84 0.89
N GLY A 179 -27.31 -12.15 1.48
CA GLY A 179 -28.21 -12.73 2.48
C GLY A 179 -27.64 -12.98 3.88
N THR A 180 -26.42 -12.53 4.18
CA THR A 180 -25.87 -12.56 5.55
C THR A 180 -25.97 -11.19 6.19
N SER A 181 -27.09 -10.97 6.88
CA SER A 181 -27.37 -9.80 7.71
C SER A 181 -26.49 -9.80 8.96
N GLY A 182 -25.38 -9.04 8.94
CA GLY A 182 -24.67 -8.61 10.14
C GLY A 182 -25.10 -7.19 10.51
N SER A 183 -25.95 -7.06 11.53
CA SER A 183 -26.31 -5.76 12.10
C SER A 183 -25.16 -5.20 12.95
N GLN A 184 -24.64 -4.03 12.58
CA GLN A 184 -23.98 -3.05 13.47
C GLN A 184 -24.29 -1.69 12.81
N GLY A 185 -24.92 -0.68 13.41
CA GLY A 185 -25.13 -0.43 14.84
C GLY A 185 -24.09 0.53 15.44
N SER A 186 -23.53 1.47 14.65
CA SER A 186 -23.03 2.79 15.09
C SER A 186 -22.43 3.59 13.92
N ASP A 187 -23.26 3.92 12.92
CA ASP A 187 -22.78 4.31 11.58
C ASP A 187 -22.12 5.71 11.51
N SER A 188 -22.55 6.68 12.33
CA SER A 188 -22.07 8.07 12.23
C SER A 188 -20.63 8.24 12.74
N ALA A 189 -20.21 7.45 13.74
CA ALA A 189 -18.83 7.47 14.25
C ALA A 189 -17.85 6.70 13.35
N GLU A 190 -18.34 5.67 12.67
CA GLU A 190 -17.56 4.80 11.79
C GLU A 190 -17.38 5.43 10.41
N ALA A 191 -18.40 6.12 9.89
CA ALA A 191 -18.30 6.92 8.67
C ALA A 191 -17.46 8.20 8.86
N ALA A 192 -17.53 8.86 10.02
CA ALA A 192 -16.61 9.95 10.38
C ALA A 192 -15.16 9.45 10.58
N ARG A 193 -14.98 8.20 11.04
CA ARG A 193 -13.66 7.53 11.02
C ARG A 193 -13.24 7.21 9.60
N ALA A 194 -14.11 6.72 8.73
CA ALA A 194 -13.84 6.44 7.32
C ALA A 194 -13.42 7.72 6.55
N ALA A 195 -14.04 8.87 6.83
CA ALA A 195 -13.63 10.17 6.29
C ALA A 195 -12.22 10.60 6.77
N ARG A 196 -11.86 10.30 8.02
CA ARG A 196 -10.49 10.47 8.55
C ARG A 196 -9.52 9.42 7.98
N MET A 197 -10.01 8.21 7.72
CA MET A 197 -9.25 7.09 7.15
C MET A 197 -8.97 7.29 5.66
N SER A 198 -9.83 7.96 4.89
CA SER A 198 -9.52 8.34 3.50
C SER A 198 -8.26 9.21 3.41
N ARG A 199 -8.04 10.10 4.41
CA ARG A 199 -6.81 10.89 4.53
C ARG A 199 -5.60 10.08 5.04
N ALA A 200 -5.85 9.03 5.84
CA ALA A 200 -4.82 8.10 6.31
C ALA A 200 -4.46 7.03 5.26
N GLY A 201 -5.39 6.68 4.35
CA GLY A 201 -5.25 5.67 3.31
C GLY A 201 -4.20 6.05 2.27
N ALA A 202 -4.13 7.33 1.90
CA ALA A 202 -3.03 7.84 1.07
C ALA A 202 -1.65 7.72 1.75
N LYS A 203 -1.58 7.77 3.09
CA LYS A 203 -0.33 7.60 3.86
C LYS A 203 0.07 6.13 3.95
N ALA A 204 -0.89 5.26 4.28
CA ALA A 204 -0.68 3.82 4.37
C ALA A 204 -0.35 3.22 2.99
N GLY A 205 -1.02 3.66 1.92
CA GLY A 205 -0.75 3.24 0.55
C GLY A 205 0.69 3.50 0.11
N ARG A 206 1.28 4.63 0.49
CA ARG A 206 2.71 4.93 0.22
C ARG A 206 3.64 3.93 0.91
N VAL A 207 3.37 3.57 2.16
CA VAL A 207 4.17 2.59 2.90
C VAL A 207 4.00 1.19 2.31
N VAL A 208 2.77 0.78 1.98
CA VAL A 208 2.50 -0.50 1.33
C VAL A 208 3.27 -0.63 0.03
N ARG A 209 3.27 0.42 -0.82
CA ARG A 209 4.06 0.44 -2.07
C ARG A 209 5.56 0.28 -1.84
N LEU A 210 6.13 0.87 -0.79
CA LEU A 210 7.54 0.68 -0.45
C LEU A 210 7.83 -0.72 0.05
N ILE A 211 6.90 -1.34 0.79
CA ILE A 211 7.05 -2.73 1.23
C ILE A 211 7.11 -3.68 0.01
N ARG A 212 6.44 -3.36 -1.10
CA ARG A 212 6.55 -4.13 -2.36
C ARG A 212 7.98 -4.15 -2.92
N LEU A 213 8.84 -3.17 -2.61
CA LEU A 213 10.26 -3.17 -3.03
C LEU A 213 11.06 -4.32 -2.41
N VAL A 214 10.63 -4.84 -1.25
CA VAL A 214 11.27 -6.02 -0.64
C VAL A 214 11.21 -7.23 -1.58
N ARG A 215 10.23 -7.27 -2.50
CA ARG A 215 10.11 -8.33 -3.51
C ARG A 215 11.25 -8.33 -4.53
N LEU A 216 12.00 -7.22 -4.69
CA LEU A 216 13.23 -7.19 -5.49
C LEU A 216 14.28 -8.19 -5.02
N LEU A 217 14.28 -8.53 -3.72
CA LEU A 217 15.16 -9.55 -3.17
C LEU A 217 14.92 -10.94 -3.78
N ARG A 218 13.70 -11.22 -4.28
CA ARG A 218 13.40 -12.46 -5.00
C ARG A 218 13.98 -12.47 -6.41
N LEU A 219 14.11 -11.32 -7.08
CA LEU A 219 14.75 -11.23 -8.40
C LEU A 219 16.27 -11.45 -8.31
N VAL A 220 16.91 -11.05 -7.21
CA VAL A 220 18.34 -11.33 -6.94
C VAL A 220 18.62 -12.84 -6.90
N LYS A 221 17.65 -13.65 -6.46
CA LYS A 221 17.73 -15.12 -6.45
C LYS A 221 18.05 -15.66 -7.87
N ILE A 222 17.51 -15.05 -8.92
CA ILE A 222 17.66 -15.50 -10.32
C ILE A 222 19.05 -15.20 -10.89
N TYR A 223 19.64 -14.05 -10.55
CA TYR A 223 21.01 -13.73 -10.98
C TYR A 223 22.00 -14.82 -10.53
N ASN A 224 21.78 -15.38 -9.35
CA ASN A 224 22.60 -16.48 -8.83
C ASN A 224 22.22 -17.85 -9.45
N LEU A 225 20.95 -18.06 -9.81
CA LEU A 225 20.48 -19.28 -10.50
C LEU A 225 20.94 -19.35 -11.97
N GLY A 226 21.05 -18.22 -12.68
CA GLY A 226 21.50 -18.16 -14.07
C GLY A 226 22.98 -18.51 -14.25
N LYS A 227 23.83 -18.17 -13.27
CA LYS A 227 25.23 -18.65 -13.22
C LYS A 227 25.30 -20.18 -13.10
N ARG A 228 24.32 -20.81 -12.44
CA ARG A 228 24.26 -22.27 -12.22
C ARG A 228 24.00 -23.07 -13.50
N ASN A 229 23.22 -22.52 -14.45
CA ASN A 229 22.85 -23.23 -15.69
C ASN A 229 23.92 -23.17 -16.81
N GLY A 230 24.90 -22.26 -16.71
CA GLY A 230 26.01 -22.18 -17.68
C GLY A 230 27.12 -23.21 -17.44
N TYR A 231 27.20 -23.76 -16.22
CA TYR A 231 28.34 -24.59 -15.77
C TYR A 231 27.97 -26.06 -15.52
N GLN A 232 26.67 -26.41 -15.51
CA GLN A 232 26.21 -27.77 -15.31
C GLN A 232 26.26 -28.58 -16.61
N LYS A 233 27.46 -28.68 -17.19
CA LYS A 233 27.77 -29.61 -18.27
C LYS A 233 29.14 -30.28 -18.03
N ASP A 234 29.49 -30.58 -16.80
CA ASP A 234 30.47 -31.64 -16.50
C ASP A 234 30.19 -32.20 -15.10
N GLY A 235 30.14 -33.53 -15.01
CA GLY A 235 29.59 -34.26 -13.87
C GLY A 235 30.61 -34.58 -12.78
N LYS A 236 30.19 -34.44 -11.53
CA LYS A 236 30.50 -35.34 -10.41
C LYS A 236 29.55 -35.07 -9.25
N GLU A 237 28.80 -36.09 -8.84
CA GLU A 237 28.02 -36.09 -7.61
C GLU A 237 28.97 -36.15 -6.40
N SER A 238 28.85 -35.19 -5.48
CA SER A 238 29.29 -35.37 -4.10
C SER A 238 28.11 -35.10 -3.15
N GLU A 239 27.73 -36.14 -2.42
CA GLU A 239 26.81 -36.10 -1.28
C GLU A 239 27.54 -35.44 -0.11
N ASP A 240 27.16 -34.20 0.24
CA ASP A 240 27.15 -33.68 1.63
C ASP A 240 26.68 -32.21 1.64
N ALA A 241 25.47 -31.94 1.10
CA ALA A 241 24.83 -30.63 1.19
C ALA A 241 24.16 -30.48 2.56
N GLN A 242 24.75 -29.65 3.43
CA GLN A 242 24.14 -29.26 4.69
C GLN A 242 23.01 -28.24 4.43
N PRO A 243 21.86 -28.35 5.09
CA PRO A 243 20.64 -27.77 4.53
C PRO A 243 20.33 -26.43 5.17
N GLY A 244 20.20 -25.36 4.37
CA GLY A 244 19.69 -24.07 4.86
C GLY A 244 20.54 -22.83 4.59
N MET A 245 21.46 -22.83 3.62
CA MET A 245 21.97 -21.64 2.93
C MET A 245 22.41 -22.05 1.52
N ASP A 246 21.58 -21.78 0.50
CA ASP A 246 21.94 -21.95 -0.93
C ASP A 246 23.00 -20.91 -1.36
N TRP A 247 24.20 -21.04 -0.79
CA TRP A 247 25.42 -20.37 -1.23
C TRP A 247 26.58 -21.38 -1.16
N GLU A 248 26.41 -22.51 -1.84
CA GLU A 248 27.53 -23.36 -2.23
C GLU A 248 27.78 -23.07 -3.71
N GLU A 249 28.92 -22.42 -4.00
CA GLU A 249 29.56 -22.63 -5.31
C GLU A 249 30.37 -23.90 -5.13
N ASP A 250 30.25 -24.81 -6.07
CA ASP A 250 31.29 -25.79 -6.37
C ASP A 250 31.78 -25.43 -7.78
N ASP A 251 32.63 -24.41 -7.88
CA ASP A 251 33.39 -24.12 -9.09
C ASP A 251 34.66 -24.99 -9.03
N THR A 252 34.60 -26.19 -9.61
CA THR A 252 35.72 -27.14 -9.59
C THR A 252 36.86 -26.85 -10.56
N ASP A 253 36.87 -25.77 -11.35
CA ASP A 253 38.01 -25.50 -12.26
C ASP A 253 38.52 -24.04 -12.26
N LEU A 254 38.32 -23.28 -11.19
CA LEU A 254 39.11 -22.08 -10.91
C LEU A 254 39.76 -22.20 -9.54
N GLU A 255 41.08 -22.08 -9.54
CA GLU A 255 41.98 -22.39 -8.42
C GLU A 255 41.54 -21.74 -7.10
N LYS A 256 41.14 -22.59 -6.13
CA LYS A 256 41.05 -22.35 -4.68
C LYS A 256 40.85 -20.88 -4.25
N GLU A 257 39.65 -20.37 -4.41
CA GLU A 257 39.20 -19.21 -3.63
C GLU A 257 39.21 -19.54 -2.12
N SER A 258 39.49 -18.54 -1.27
CA SER A 258 39.30 -18.68 0.18
C SER A 258 37.80 -18.56 0.50
N ALA A 259 37.18 -19.63 0.98
CA ALA A 259 35.76 -19.64 1.39
C ALA A 259 35.37 -18.47 2.33
N VAL A 260 36.35 -17.87 3.02
CA VAL A 260 36.18 -16.72 3.90
C VAL A 260 35.92 -15.41 3.13
N SER A 261 36.64 -15.13 2.04
CA SER A 261 36.50 -13.86 1.29
C SER A 261 35.14 -13.78 0.59
N LYS A 262 34.73 -14.88 -0.03
CA LYS A 262 33.41 -15.02 -0.65
C LYS A 262 32.27 -14.88 0.37
N LYS A 263 32.39 -15.52 1.54
CA LYS A 263 31.36 -15.39 2.59
C LYS A 263 31.26 -13.99 3.15
N LEU A 264 32.39 -13.27 3.24
CA LEU A 264 32.39 -11.86 3.63
C LEU A 264 31.69 -10.98 2.59
N GLN A 265 31.92 -11.20 1.30
CA GLN A 265 31.26 -10.46 0.21
C GLN A 265 29.74 -10.70 0.18
N GLU A 266 29.31 -11.93 0.39
CA GLU A 266 27.89 -12.29 0.47
C GLU A 266 27.21 -11.64 1.69
N MET A 267 27.90 -11.61 2.84
CA MET A 267 27.39 -10.95 4.03
C MET A 267 27.33 -9.42 3.89
N THR A 268 28.30 -8.80 3.24
CA THR A 268 28.32 -7.34 3.05
C THR A 268 27.26 -6.90 2.05
N THR A 269 27.16 -7.55 0.89
CA THR A 269 26.13 -7.24 -0.12
C THR A 269 24.71 -7.38 0.45
N ARG A 270 24.44 -8.46 1.19
CA ARG A 270 23.15 -8.66 1.88
C ARG A 270 22.87 -7.57 2.92
N ARG A 271 23.86 -7.19 3.73
CA ARG A 271 23.71 -6.10 4.72
C ARG A 271 23.44 -4.76 4.07
N VAL A 272 24.14 -4.45 2.97
CA VAL A 272 23.95 -3.19 2.22
C VAL A 272 22.54 -3.12 1.64
N ILE A 273 22.06 -4.18 0.99
CA ILE A 273 20.71 -4.19 0.42
C ILE A 273 19.64 -4.02 1.52
N ILE A 274 19.76 -4.75 2.63
CA ILE A 274 18.84 -4.62 3.76
C ILE A 274 18.87 -3.20 4.32
N LEU A 275 20.06 -2.61 4.50
CA LEU A 275 20.21 -1.25 5.00
C LEU A 275 19.56 -0.22 4.06
N VAL A 276 19.77 -0.34 2.74
CA VAL A 276 19.13 0.54 1.75
C VAL A 276 17.61 0.42 1.79
N LEU A 277 17.07 -0.81 1.86
CA LEU A 277 15.63 -1.04 1.98
C LEU A 277 15.04 -0.48 3.28
N VAL A 278 15.75 -0.64 4.40
CA VAL A 278 15.33 -0.09 5.71
C VAL A 278 15.32 1.43 5.68
N ILE A 279 16.37 2.06 5.14
CA ILE A 279 16.42 3.52 4.98
C ILE A 279 15.24 3.98 4.13
N MET A 280 15.04 3.38 2.95
CA MET A 280 13.93 3.73 2.04
C MET A 280 12.55 3.56 2.70
N LEU A 281 12.36 2.50 3.48
CA LEU A 281 11.11 2.26 4.20
C LEU A 281 10.89 3.23 5.37
N SER A 282 11.98 3.67 6.02
CA SER A 282 11.92 4.58 7.17
C SER A 282 11.77 6.05 6.77
N LEU A 283 12.34 6.49 5.63
CA LEU A 283 12.28 7.87 5.14
C LEU A 283 10.89 8.52 5.10
N PRO A 284 9.81 7.88 4.61
CA PRO A 284 8.48 8.49 4.62
C PRO A 284 8.03 8.85 6.04
N PHE A 285 8.35 8.02 7.05
CA PHE A 285 7.97 8.28 8.44
C PHE A 285 8.62 9.53 9.03
N PHE A 286 9.75 9.97 8.48
CA PHE A 286 10.43 11.21 8.88
C PHE A 286 9.93 12.45 8.12
N GLN A 287 9.01 12.32 7.16
CA GLN A 287 8.43 13.48 6.47
C GLN A 287 7.32 14.11 7.32
N PRO A 288 7.26 15.45 7.46
CA PRO A 288 6.18 16.16 8.18
C PRO A 288 4.79 15.83 7.65
N THR A 289 4.70 15.51 6.36
CA THR A 289 3.45 15.11 5.70
C THR A 289 2.81 13.84 6.29
N MET A 290 3.60 12.97 6.94
CA MET A 290 3.07 11.80 7.64
C MET A 290 2.37 12.15 8.95
N TRP A 291 2.80 13.23 9.62
CA TRP A 291 2.32 13.55 10.96
C TRP A 291 1.13 14.51 10.91
N SER A 292 1.28 15.77 10.51
CA SER A 292 0.11 16.69 10.44
C SER A 292 0.37 18.07 9.82
N ASP A 293 1.16 18.19 8.75
CA ASP A 293 1.46 19.50 8.16
C ASP A 293 0.69 19.76 6.85
N ARG A 294 -0.65 19.79 6.93
CA ARG A 294 -1.48 20.16 5.78
C ARG A 294 -2.64 21.06 6.21
N MET A 295 -2.71 22.22 5.59
CA MET A 295 -3.94 23.02 5.58
C MET A 295 -5.07 22.23 4.89
N PRO A 296 -6.34 22.46 5.25
CA PRO A 296 -7.47 21.92 4.50
C PRO A 296 -7.35 22.26 3.01
N SER A 297 -7.70 21.33 2.13
CA SER A 297 -7.74 21.61 0.70
C SER A 297 -8.80 22.67 0.40
N SER A 298 -8.64 23.39 -0.72
CA SER A 298 -9.65 24.35 -1.20
C SER A 298 -11.04 23.72 -1.33
N GLY A 299 -11.11 22.47 -1.81
CA GLY A 299 -12.36 21.71 -1.85
C GLY A 299 -12.97 21.46 -0.45
N GLN A 300 -12.16 21.09 0.54
CA GLN A 300 -12.65 20.91 1.92
C GLN A 300 -13.14 22.21 2.54
N TYR A 301 -12.40 23.30 2.35
CA TYR A 301 -12.80 24.58 2.91
C TYR A 301 -14.08 25.08 2.25
N GLY A 302 -14.17 25.02 0.92
CA GLY A 302 -15.32 25.50 0.17
C GLY A 302 -16.61 24.72 0.49
N ILE A 303 -16.55 23.40 0.67
CA ILE A 303 -17.74 22.63 1.07
C ILE A 303 -18.23 23.00 2.47
N ASN A 304 -17.33 23.28 3.42
CA ASN A 304 -17.71 23.68 4.78
C ASN A 304 -18.41 25.04 4.76
N VAL A 305 -17.90 25.99 3.97
CA VAL A 305 -18.52 27.30 3.80
C VAL A 305 -19.90 27.17 3.16
N LEU A 306 -20.02 26.36 2.11
CA LEU A 306 -21.26 26.13 1.40
C LEU A 306 -22.32 25.47 2.29
N PHE A 307 -21.93 24.41 3.01
CA PHE A 307 -22.79 23.69 3.94
C PHE A 307 -23.24 24.58 5.09
N ARG A 308 -22.33 25.34 5.70
CA ARG A 308 -22.67 26.30 6.76
C ARG A 308 -23.73 27.30 6.29
N ARG A 309 -23.54 27.90 5.10
CA ARG A 309 -24.50 28.86 4.56
C ARG A 309 -25.85 28.23 4.30
N TRP A 310 -25.86 27.03 3.70
CA TRP A 310 -27.08 26.27 3.49
C TRP A 310 -27.81 25.94 4.80
N ARG A 311 -27.08 25.54 5.84
CA ARG A 311 -27.65 25.24 7.17
C ARG A 311 -28.29 26.48 7.79
N ASP A 312 -27.55 27.59 7.82
CA ASP A 312 -28.03 28.86 8.38
C ASP A 312 -29.32 29.33 7.64
N ASP A 313 -29.39 29.11 6.33
CA ASP A 313 -30.58 29.37 5.51
C ASP A 313 -31.76 28.45 5.85
N MET A 314 -31.51 27.13 5.99
CA MET A 314 -32.57 26.17 6.35
C MET A 314 -33.16 26.42 7.72
N GLU A 315 -32.34 26.83 8.68
CA GLU A 315 -32.79 27.19 10.03
C GLU A 315 -33.60 28.49 10.03
N SER A 316 -33.14 29.50 9.27
CA SER A 316 -33.76 30.83 9.24
C SER A 316 -35.10 30.86 8.50
N PHE A 317 -35.17 30.21 7.34
CA PHE A 317 -36.36 30.28 6.47
C PHE A 317 -37.31 29.09 6.64
N GLN A 318 -36.80 27.93 7.08
CA GLN A 318 -37.54 26.67 7.16
C GLN A 318 -38.35 26.37 5.89
N PRO A 319 -37.72 26.35 4.69
CA PRO A 319 -38.44 26.27 3.42
C PRO A 319 -39.16 24.93 3.21
N TYR A 320 -38.84 23.93 4.03
CA TYR A 320 -39.48 22.61 4.04
C TYR A 320 -40.82 22.57 4.80
N ALA A 321 -41.16 23.61 5.58
CA ALA A 321 -42.39 23.61 6.37
C ALA A 321 -43.64 23.94 5.53
N ASN A 322 -43.59 24.96 4.66
CA ASN A 322 -44.73 25.40 3.86
C ASN A 322 -44.32 25.94 2.49
N ALA A 323 -45.23 25.89 1.51
CA ALA A 323 -45.00 26.43 0.16
C ALA A 323 -44.67 27.95 0.15
N THR A 324 -45.24 28.73 1.07
CA THR A 324 -44.94 30.17 1.20
C THR A 324 -43.52 30.42 1.70
N GLN A 325 -43.04 29.66 2.68
CA GLN A 325 -41.66 29.75 3.18
C GLN A 325 -40.66 29.29 2.14
N ARG A 326 -41.01 28.23 1.39
CA ARG A 326 -40.26 27.77 0.23
C ARG A 326 -40.09 28.88 -0.81
N ALA A 327 -41.20 29.49 -1.26
CA ALA A 327 -41.15 30.57 -2.24
C ALA A 327 -40.33 31.77 -1.72
N ALA A 328 -40.55 32.16 -0.46
CA ALA A 328 -39.79 33.24 0.18
C ALA A 328 -38.27 32.97 0.20
N TYR A 329 -37.86 31.73 0.48
CA TYR A 329 -36.45 31.34 0.42
C TYR A 329 -35.92 31.36 -1.01
N MET A 330 -36.63 30.75 -1.97
CA MET A 330 -36.17 30.65 -3.35
C MET A 330 -35.96 32.01 -4.02
N THR A 331 -36.72 33.04 -3.63
CA THR A 331 -36.57 34.43 -4.11
C THR A 331 -35.67 35.29 -3.21
N SER A 332 -35.14 34.75 -2.12
CA SER A 332 -34.38 35.52 -1.13
C SER A 332 -32.97 35.86 -1.60
N LYS A 333 -32.41 36.97 -1.08
CA LYS A 333 -31.00 37.30 -1.30
C LYS A 333 -30.05 36.25 -0.72
N ALA A 334 -30.45 35.56 0.35
CA ALA A 334 -29.67 34.49 0.97
C ALA A 334 -29.48 33.32 -0.02
N ARG A 335 -30.56 32.91 -0.69
CA ARG A 335 -30.50 31.89 -1.75
C ARG A 335 -29.63 32.33 -2.93
N GLU A 336 -29.76 33.57 -3.38
CA GLU A 336 -28.91 34.10 -4.47
C GLU A 336 -27.43 34.00 -4.11
N VAL A 337 -27.09 34.31 -2.86
CA VAL A 337 -25.73 34.26 -2.32
C VAL A 337 -25.22 32.82 -2.13
N TYR A 338 -26.10 31.87 -1.78
CA TYR A 338 -25.76 30.44 -1.79
C TYR A 338 -25.47 29.92 -3.21
N VAL A 339 -26.32 30.29 -4.18
CA VAL A 339 -26.18 29.91 -5.60
C VAL A 339 -24.88 30.47 -6.18
N ASP A 340 -24.57 31.73 -5.88
CA ASP A 340 -23.32 32.38 -6.28
C ASP A 340 -22.08 31.65 -5.71
N ASP A 341 -22.08 31.30 -4.43
CA ASP A 341 -20.98 30.54 -3.81
C ASP A 341 -20.84 29.13 -4.39
N PHE A 342 -21.96 28.47 -4.70
CA PHE A 342 -21.96 27.15 -5.33
C PHE A 342 -21.33 27.20 -6.72
N TYR A 343 -21.71 28.18 -7.54
CA TYR A 343 -21.10 28.37 -8.86
C TYR A 343 -19.64 28.75 -8.75
N MET A 344 -19.26 29.67 -7.84
CA MET A 344 -17.86 30.00 -7.59
C MET A 344 -17.05 28.74 -7.26
N TYR A 345 -17.57 27.87 -6.40
CA TYR A 345 -16.93 26.60 -6.06
C TYR A 345 -16.79 25.67 -7.28
N ALA A 346 -17.87 25.51 -8.05
CA ALA A 346 -17.88 24.64 -9.23
C ALA A 346 -16.90 25.12 -10.32
N TYR A 347 -16.85 26.42 -10.58
CA TYR A 347 -15.93 27.01 -11.55
C TYR A 347 -14.48 27.02 -11.05
N TYR A 348 -14.23 27.26 -9.76
CA TYR A 348 -12.89 27.17 -9.19
C TYR A 348 -12.30 25.76 -9.36
N HIS A 349 -13.15 24.73 -9.40
CA HIS A 349 -12.77 23.34 -9.61
C HIS A 349 -13.19 22.80 -11.00
N ASN A 350 -13.37 23.68 -11.98
CA ASN A 350 -13.94 23.35 -13.29
C ASN A 350 -13.19 22.17 -13.96
N PRO A 351 -13.88 21.07 -14.31
CA PRO A 351 -13.24 19.93 -14.95
C PRO A 351 -12.91 20.14 -16.43
N PHE A 352 -13.55 21.11 -17.09
CA PHE A 352 -13.46 21.32 -18.54
C PHE A 352 -12.31 22.24 -18.96
N THR A 353 -11.68 22.94 -18.01
CA THR A 353 -10.58 23.88 -18.31
C THR A 353 -9.31 23.12 -18.64
N VAL A 354 -8.91 23.17 -19.91
CA VAL A 354 -7.67 22.56 -20.41
C VAL A 354 -6.57 23.61 -20.44
N GLY A 355 -5.33 23.21 -20.15
CA GLY A 355 -4.18 24.14 -20.08
C GLY A 355 -3.91 24.94 -21.36
N LYS A 356 -4.40 24.50 -22.53
CA LYS A 356 -4.28 25.21 -23.81
C LYS A 356 -5.23 26.40 -23.93
N ASP A 357 -6.35 26.36 -23.20
CA ASP A 357 -7.40 27.38 -23.26
C ASP A 357 -7.17 28.48 -22.22
N VAL A 358 -6.14 28.34 -21.38
CA VAL A 358 -5.77 29.28 -20.33
C VAL A 358 -4.99 30.44 -20.96
N PRO A 359 -5.43 31.70 -20.80
CA PRO A 359 -4.69 32.86 -21.30
C PRO A 359 -3.30 32.98 -20.63
N ASP A 360 -2.30 33.42 -21.39
CA ASP A 360 -0.92 33.63 -20.88
C ASP A 360 -0.85 34.67 -19.74
N SER A 361 -1.86 35.54 -19.63
CA SER A 361 -1.96 36.54 -18.56
C SER A 361 -2.46 35.97 -17.22
N ALA A 362 -3.00 34.75 -17.20
CA ALA A 362 -3.50 34.12 -15.99
C ALA A 362 -2.35 33.58 -15.14
N LEU A 363 -2.39 33.83 -13.83
CA LEU A 363 -1.39 33.32 -12.89
C LEU A 363 -1.59 31.82 -12.63
N SER A 364 -2.84 31.36 -12.59
CA SER A 364 -3.20 29.96 -12.36
C SER A 364 -4.61 29.69 -12.87
N SER A 365 -4.97 28.41 -12.96
CA SER A 365 -6.27 27.93 -13.41
C SER A 365 -6.57 26.53 -12.83
N PRO A 366 -7.80 26.03 -12.96
CA PRO A 366 -8.15 24.65 -12.59
C PRO A 366 -7.28 23.60 -13.29
N ALA A 367 -6.73 23.92 -14.47
CA ALA A 367 -5.84 23.03 -15.22
C ALA A 367 -4.54 22.70 -14.47
N SER A 368 -4.11 23.55 -13.52
CA SER A 368 -2.93 23.33 -12.69
C SER A 368 -3.16 22.36 -11.51
N SER A 369 -4.41 22.01 -11.23
CA SER A 369 -4.80 21.05 -10.19
C SER A 369 -5.04 19.66 -10.78
N PHE A 370 -4.62 18.61 -10.06
CA PHE A 370 -4.98 17.23 -10.39
C PHE A 370 -6.40 16.86 -9.95
N SER A 371 -7.02 17.63 -9.06
CA SER A 371 -8.36 17.38 -8.55
C SER A 371 -9.34 18.34 -9.19
N ARG A 372 -10.29 17.79 -9.95
CA ARG A 372 -11.34 18.52 -10.66
C ARG A 372 -12.71 18.06 -10.19
N LEU A 373 -13.64 18.98 -10.01
CA LEU A 373 -14.97 18.65 -9.52
C LEU A 373 -15.68 17.80 -10.57
N PHE A 374 -16.13 16.62 -10.15
CA PHE A 374 -16.73 15.64 -11.03
C PHE A 374 -18.19 15.40 -10.68
N TYR A 375 -18.51 15.24 -9.40
CA TYR A 375 -19.86 14.92 -8.95
C TYR A 375 -20.22 15.75 -7.72
N VAL A 376 -21.47 16.21 -7.66
CA VAL A 376 -22.05 16.90 -6.51
C VAL A 376 -23.36 16.23 -6.14
N GLY A 377 -23.54 15.91 -4.86
CA GLY A 377 -24.73 15.22 -4.41
C GLY A 377 -24.94 15.25 -2.91
N LEU A 378 -25.93 14.47 -2.47
CA LEU A 378 -26.34 14.29 -1.09
C LEU A 378 -26.48 12.80 -0.76
N THR A 379 -26.24 12.48 0.51
CA THR A 379 -26.68 11.25 1.16
C THR A 379 -27.49 11.60 2.41
N PRO A 380 -28.55 10.87 2.78
CA PRO A 380 -29.20 9.84 1.98
C PRO A 380 -29.92 10.47 0.77
N GLY A 381 -29.94 9.77 -0.37
CA GLY A 381 -30.54 10.27 -1.62
C GLY A 381 -32.05 10.56 -1.55
N SER A 382 -32.73 10.04 -0.52
CA SER A 382 -34.15 10.27 -0.22
C SER A 382 -34.43 11.53 0.61
N SER A 383 -33.40 12.29 0.99
CA SER A 383 -33.55 13.43 1.88
C SER A 383 -34.48 14.51 1.30
N LYS A 384 -35.44 14.98 2.12
CA LYS A 384 -36.38 16.07 1.80
C LYS A 384 -35.69 17.40 1.47
N PHE A 385 -34.43 17.53 1.89
CA PHE A 385 -33.64 18.74 1.72
C PHE A 385 -32.97 18.85 0.34
N GLY A 386 -32.97 17.78 -0.45
CA GLY A 386 -32.24 17.76 -1.72
C GLY A 386 -32.75 18.73 -2.77
N GLU A 387 -33.98 19.17 -2.66
CA GLU A 387 -34.53 20.22 -3.50
C GLU A 387 -33.87 21.60 -3.30
N PHE A 388 -33.29 21.84 -2.12
CA PHE A 388 -32.60 23.09 -1.79
C PHE A 388 -31.08 22.99 -1.96
N PHE A 389 -30.56 21.84 -2.37
CA PHE A 389 -29.13 21.62 -2.48
C PHE A 389 -28.53 22.17 -3.78
N LEU A 390 -29.08 21.78 -4.93
CA LEU A 390 -28.58 22.22 -6.22
C LEU A 390 -28.78 23.73 -6.39
N PRO A 391 -27.89 24.43 -7.13
CA PRO A 391 -27.94 25.88 -7.29
C PRO A 391 -29.04 26.34 -8.27
N SER A 392 -30.31 26.13 -7.91
CA SER A 392 -31.46 26.73 -8.57
C SER A 392 -31.90 28.01 -7.88
N PHE A 393 -32.28 29.04 -8.64
CA PHE A 393 -32.80 30.30 -8.11
C PHE A 393 -34.05 30.72 -8.89
N GLU A 394 -35.16 30.88 -8.20
CA GLU A 394 -36.40 31.40 -8.78
C GLU A 394 -36.39 32.93 -8.62
N GLY A 395 -36.46 33.69 -9.72
CA GLY A 395 -36.49 35.16 -9.70
C GLY A 395 -35.24 35.87 -10.22
N ARG A 396 -34.27 35.17 -10.85
CA ARG A 396 -33.17 35.83 -11.57
C ARG A 396 -33.69 36.40 -12.89
N GLY A 397 -33.57 37.71 -13.08
CA GLY A 397 -33.99 38.37 -14.33
C GLY A 397 -35.40 38.98 -14.29
N GLU A 398 -36.14 38.90 -13.18
CA GLU A 398 -37.36 39.68 -13.00
C GLU A 398 -37.02 41.07 -12.43
N GLY A 399 -36.31 41.86 -13.25
CA GLY A 399 -36.30 43.30 -13.09
C GLY A 399 -37.66 43.86 -13.49
N VAL A 400 -38.16 44.83 -12.71
CA VAL A 400 -39.43 45.56 -12.87
C VAL A 400 -39.64 46.18 -14.27
N ASN A 401 -38.64 46.14 -15.16
CA ASN A 401 -38.77 46.46 -16.58
C ASN A 401 -38.10 45.35 -17.42
N SER A 402 -38.90 44.67 -18.24
CA SER A 402 -38.60 43.48 -19.02
C SER A 402 -37.53 43.64 -20.13
N THR A 403 -36.26 43.75 -19.72
CA THR A 403 -35.07 43.57 -20.60
C THR A 403 -33.88 42.93 -19.85
N ALA A 404 -34.11 42.20 -18.76
CA ALA A 404 -33.01 41.56 -18.06
C ALA A 404 -32.46 40.40 -18.91
N GLU A 405 -31.20 40.52 -19.33
CA GLU A 405 -30.45 39.43 -19.94
C GLU A 405 -30.49 38.22 -18.98
N ALA A 406 -30.74 37.03 -19.52
CA ALA A 406 -30.71 35.79 -18.75
C ALA A 406 -29.36 35.70 -18.02
N TYR A 407 -29.39 35.38 -16.73
CA TYR A 407 -28.17 35.27 -15.95
C TYR A 407 -27.31 34.13 -16.51
N ASP A 408 -26.16 34.46 -17.08
CA ASP A 408 -25.19 33.46 -17.51
C ASP A 408 -24.07 33.32 -16.47
N PRO A 409 -23.97 32.17 -15.77
CA PRO A 409 -22.88 31.92 -14.82
C PRO A 409 -21.49 32.04 -15.46
N ASN A 410 -21.34 31.76 -16.76
CA ASN A 410 -20.04 31.87 -17.44
C ASN A 410 -19.54 33.31 -17.47
N VAL A 411 -20.41 34.29 -17.72
CA VAL A 411 -20.03 35.71 -17.77
C VAL A 411 -19.47 36.18 -16.43
N ARG A 412 -20.02 35.66 -15.33
CA ARG A 412 -19.61 36.05 -13.98
C ARG A 412 -18.40 35.28 -13.46
N TRP A 413 -18.34 33.97 -13.70
CA TRP A 413 -17.42 33.06 -13.01
C TRP A 413 -16.29 32.51 -13.89
N ALA A 414 -16.36 32.60 -15.21
CA ALA A 414 -15.28 32.09 -16.08
C ALA A 414 -13.92 32.77 -15.83
N GLY A 415 -13.94 34.01 -15.31
CA GLY A 415 -12.74 34.68 -14.82
C GLY A 415 -11.79 35.14 -15.93
N ASN A 416 -12.30 35.57 -17.10
CA ASN A 416 -11.49 36.04 -18.24
C ASN A 416 -10.45 37.12 -17.87
N ASN A 417 -10.77 37.96 -16.87
CA ASN A 417 -9.89 39.04 -16.39
C ASN A 417 -9.33 38.79 -14.98
N TRP A 418 -9.46 37.57 -14.45
CA TRP A 418 -9.02 37.23 -13.10
C TRP A 418 -7.61 36.65 -13.14
N HIS A 419 -6.82 36.85 -12.07
CA HIS A 419 -5.53 36.16 -11.92
C HIS A 419 -5.69 34.64 -11.87
N TYR A 420 -6.84 34.17 -11.40
CA TYR A 420 -7.24 32.77 -11.45
C TYR A 420 -8.29 32.58 -12.54
N TYR A 421 -7.86 32.10 -13.72
CA TYR A 421 -8.74 31.86 -14.85
C TYR A 421 -9.48 30.54 -14.66
N GLN A 422 -10.81 30.57 -14.61
CA GLN A 422 -11.63 29.40 -14.27
C GLN A 422 -12.17 28.68 -15.51
N GLY A 423 -12.31 29.39 -16.64
CA GLY A 423 -12.86 28.86 -17.89
C GLY A 423 -14.38 28.64 -17.84
N ASN A 424 -15.00 28.45 -19.00
CA ASN A 424 -16.44 28.18 -19.09
C ASN A 424 -16.73 26.74 -18.63
N LEU A 425 -17.86 26.54 -17.94
CA LEU A 425 -18.26 25.21 -17.49
C LEU A 425 -18.91 24.42 -18.64
N SER A 426 -19.86 25.02 -19.33
CA SER A 426 -20.54 24.47 -20.50
C SER A 426 -21.19 25.62 -21.27
N SER A 427 -21.72 25.35 -22.47
CA SER A 427 -22.56 26.32 -23.20
C SER A 427 -23.81 26.74 -22.40
N SER A 428 -24.30 25.87 -21.52
CA SER A 428 -25.36 26.19 -20.54
C SER A 428 -25.06 25.53 -19.19
N PRO A 429 -24.43 26.23 -18.24
CA PRO A 429 -24.11 25.68 -16.92
C PRO A 429 -25.35 25.27 -16.11
N GLU A 430 -26.47 25.98 -16.33
CA GLU A 430 -27.75 25.69 -15.68
C GLU A 430 -28.31 24.32 -16.11
N SER A 431 -28.11 23.90 -17.35
CA SER A 431 -28.53 22.57 -17.81
C SER A 431 -27.86 21.41 -17.06
N ILE A 432 -26.71 21.67 -16.44
CA ILE A 432 -25.98 20.69 -15.63
C ILE A 432 -26.41 20.83 -14.17
N LEU A 433 -26.28 22.04 -13.59
CA LEU A 433 -26.38 22.22 -12.14
C LEU A 433 -27.76 22.66 -11.63
N ALA A 434 -28.68 23.09 -12.50
CA ALA A 434 -30.02 23.55 -12.12
C ALA A 434 -31.13 22.56 -12.51
N VAL A 435 -30.81 21.26 -12.52
CA VAL A 435 -31.76 20.17 -12.81
C VAL A 435 -32.68 19.92 -11.61
N PRO A 436 -33.98 19.63 -11.80
CA PRO A 436 -34.87 19.25 -10.71
C PRO A 436 -34.33 18.04 -9.92
N TRP A 437 -34.31 18.12 -8.59
CA TRP A 437 -33.72 17.07 -7.74
C TRP A 437 -34.25 15.66 -8.01
N LYS A 438 -35.54 15.52 -8.36
CA LYS A 438 -36.15 14.22 -8.66
C LYS A 438 -35.60 13.56 -9.93
N GLU A 439 -35.10 14.34 -10.87
CA GLU A 439 -34.56 13.90 -12.16
C GLU A 439 -33.07 13.62 -12.10
N THR A 440 -32.42 13.92 -10.98
CA THR A 440 -30.98 13.65 -10.78
C THR A 440 -30.68 12.15 -10.67
N SER A 441 -29.44 11.80 -11.02
CA SER A 441 -28.94 10.44 -11.02
C SER A 441 -28.86 9.86 -9.61
N SER A 442 -29.38 8.65 -9.46
CA SER A 442 -29.40 7.87 -8.22
C SER A 442 -28.30 6.81 -8.31
N CYS A 443 -27.33 6.87 -7.41
CA CYS A 443 -26.15 6.01 -7.39
C CYS A 443 -26.14 5.15 -6.12
N LEU A 444 -25.39 4.03 -6.11
CA LEU A 444 -25.31 3.09 -4.98
C LEU A 444 -26.69 2.68 -4.42
N ASP A 445 -27.57 2.15 -5.28
CA ASP A 445 -28.95 1.75 -4.95
C ASP A 445 -29.79 2.85 -4.24
N GLY A 446 -29.50 4.11 -4.56
CA GLY A 446 -30.23 5.27 -4.02
C GLY A 446 -29.70 5.79 -2.70
N TYR A 447 -28.56 5.27 -2.23
CA TYR A 447 -27.84 5.85 -1.09
C TYR A 447 -27.38 7.27 -1.41
N ILE A 448 -26.86 7.51 -2.61
CA ILE A 448 -26.41 8.84 -3.06
C ILE A 448 -27.27 9.29 -4.23
N ARG A 449 -27.62 10.58 -4.22
CA ARG A 449 -28.30 11.23 -5.33
C ARG A 449 -27.60 12.55 -5.67
N GLY A 450 -27.54 12.90 -6.95
CA GLY A 450 -26.79 14.08 -7.38
C GLY A 450 -26.54 14.16 -8.87
N VAL A 451 -25.69 15.10 -9.26
CA VAL A 451 -25.37 15.43 -10.64
C VAL A 451 -23.89 15.21 -10.90
N SER A 452 -23.59 14.55 -12.01
CA SER A 452 -22.25 14.48 -12.57
C SER A 452 -22.03 15.63 -13.56
N LEU A 453 -20.94 16.37 -13.39
CA LEU A 453 -20.53 17.41 -14.33
C LEU A 453 -20.03 16.80 -15.64
N LEU A 454 -19.51 15.57 -15.63
CA LEU A 454 -18.89 14.93 -16.80
C LEU A 454 -19.84 14.06 -17.62
N GLU A 455 -21.09 13.87 -17.19
CA GLU A 455 -22.06 12.97 -17.83
C GLU A 455 -22.29 13.30 -19.31
N GLY A 456 -22.33 14.58 -19.67
CA GLY A 456 -22.54 15.02 -21.06
C GLY A 456 -21.39 14.67 -22.03
N GLY A 457 -20.19 14.38 -21.52
CA GLY A 457 -19.01 14.02 -22.33
C GLY A 457 -18.59 12.56 -22.16
N GLU A 458 -18.68 12.02 -20.95
CA GLU A 458 -18.36 10.63 -20.61
C GLU A 458 -19.56 10.00 -19.87
N PRO A 459 -20.49 9.32 -20.58
CA PRO A 459 -21.70 8.78 -19.97
C PRO A 459 -21.42 7.67 -18.94
N ASP A 460 -20.27 6.98 -19.08
CA ASP A 460 -19.79 5.99 -18.10
C ASP A 460 -19.47 6.62 -16.73
N LEU A 461 -19.41 7.96 -16.62
CA LEU A 461 -19.13 8.70 -15.40
C LEU A 461 -20.37 9.43 -14.85
N ALA A 462 -21.57 8.87 -14.98
CA ALA A 462 -22.75 9.42 -14.30
C ALA A 462 -22.67 9.29 -12.76
N CYS A 463 -22.00 8.24 -12.25
CA CYS A 463 -21.94 7.92 -10.83
C CYS A 463 -20.49 7.80 -10.30
N PRO A 464 -20.24 8.13 -9.02
CA PRO A 464 -18.91 8.10 -8.43
C PRO A 464 -18.35 6.68 -8.21
N GLU A 465 -19.20 5.65 -8.13
CA GLU A 465 -18.75 4.26 -8.10
C GLU A 465 -18.03 3.82 -9.38
N ASN A 466 -18.14 4.54 -10.49
CA ASN A 466 -17.47 4.15 -11.74
C ASN A 466 -15.98 4.51 -11.75
N LEU A 467 -15.51 5.34 -10.82
CA LEU A 467 -14.10 5.63 -10.58
C LEU A 467 -13.50 4.73 -9.49
N ARG A 468 -12.19 4.47 -9.59
CA ARG A 468 -11.45 3.75 -8.54
C ARG A 468 -11.29 4.67 -7.32
N TYR A 469 -11.23 4.09 -6.12
CA TYR A 469 -11.00 4.87 -4.89
C TYR A 469 -9.66 5.67 -4.94
N ASN A 470 -8.64 5.18 -5.67
CA ASN A 470 -7.38 5.89 -5.90
C ASN A 470 -7.49 7.06 -6.91
N GLU A 471 -8.51 7.05 -7.77
CA GLU A 471 -8.72 8.02 -8.85
C GLU A 471 -9.77 9.07 -8.49
N ARG A 472 -10.39 8.96 -7.32
CA ARG A 472 -11.36 9.94 -6.81
C ARG A 472 -10.93 10.47 -5.45
N ALA A 473 -11.37 11.68 -5.14
CA ALA A 473 -11.29 12.22 -3.78
C ALA A 473 -12.68 12.67 -3.35
N VAL A 474 -13.18 12.05 -2.28
CA VAL A 474 -14.48 12.37 -1.70
C VAL A 474 -14.29 13.40 -0.60
N VAL A 475 -15.06 14.47 -0.67
CA VAL A 475 -15.05 15.56 0.29
C VAL A 475 -16.48 15.73 0.82
N VAL A 476 -16.58 15.71 2.14
CA VAL A 476 -17.83 15.95 2.89
C VAL A 476 -17.59 17.08 3.88
N PRO A 477 -18.60 17.86 4.29
CA PRO A 477 -18.38 18.89 5.28
C PRO A 477 -17.94 18.27 6.61
N THR A 478 -17.13 18.99 7.36
CA THR A 478 -16.56 18.52 8.64
C THR A 478 -17.22 19.16 9.86
N ASP A 479 -18.05 20.18 9.63
CA ASP A 479 -18.74 20.98 10.62
C ASP A 479 -20.21 20.56 10.81
N LEU A 480 -20.47 19.25 10.76
CA LEU A 480 -21.76 18.63 11.07
C LEU A 480 -21.74 17.94 12.43
N THR A 481 -22.89 17.92 13.07
CA THR A 481 -23.21 17.05 14.21
C THR A 481 -23.54 15.62 13.74
N GLY A 482 -23.58 14.66 14.67
CA GLY A 482 -23.95 13.28 14.35
C GLY A 482 -25.38 13.17 13.81
N ASP A 483 -26.32 13.91 14.40
CA ASP A 483 -27.72 13.91 13.98
C ASP A 483 -27.90 14.52 12.57
N GLU A 484 -27.20 15.64 12.29
CA GLU A 484 -27.18 16.23 10.94
C GLU A 484 -26.58 15.27 9.92
N TYR A 485 -25.56 14.50 10.29
CA TYR A 485 -24.94 13.51 9.41
C TYR A 485 -25.92 12.41 8.98
N ASP A 486 -26.80 11.99 9.88
CA ASP A 486 -27.80 10.95 9.59
C ASP A 486 -28.99 11.52 8.78
N GLU A 487 -29.30 12.81 8.93
CA GLU A 487 -30.36 13.48 8.15
C GLU A 487 -29.92 13.83 6.72
N MET A 488 -28.73 14.41 6.57
CA MET A 488 -28.12 14.71 5.27
C MET A 488 -26.65 15.15 5.32
N VAL A 489 -25.91 14.74 4.30
CA VAL A 489 -24.50 15.10 4.10
C VAL A 489 -24.26 15.47 2.65
N PHE A 490 -23.59 16.60 2.43
CA PHE A 490 -23.09 16.98 1.10
C PHE A 490 -21.94 16.05 0.71
N ILE A 491 -21.98 15.53 -0.50
CA ILE A 491 -20.93 14.69 -1.07
C ILE A 491 -20.43 15.33 -2.35
N PHE A 492 -19.19 15.78 -2.33
CA PHE A 492 -18.52 16.32 -3.50
C PHE A 492 -17.38 15.38 -3.87
N VAL A 493 -17.37 14.90 -5.10
CA VAL A 493 -16.35 13.97 -5.58
C VAL A 493 -15.51 14.65 -6.65
N PHE A 494 -14.21 14.55 -6.48
CA PHE A 494 -13.23 15.08 -7.42
C PHE A 494 -12.61 13.95 -8.24
N ASP A 495 -12.51 14.14 -9.56
CA ASP A 495 -11.70 13.31 -10.44
C ASP A 495 -10.21 13.65 -10.23
N ARG A 496 -9.41 12.62 -9.96
CA ARG A 496 -7.96 12.66 -9.76
C ARG A 496 -7.21 11.67 -10.67
N ARG A 497 -7.82 11.18 -11.76
CA ARG A 497 -7.21 10.21 -12.69
C ARG A 497 -5.82 10.63 -13.16
N SER A 498 -5.65 11.87 -13.63
CA SER A 498 -4.35 12.38 -14.08
C SER A 498 -3.29 12.39 -12.96
N GLY A 499 -3.70 12.68 -11.73
CA GLY A 499 -2.82 12.63 -10.56
C GLY A 499 -2.42 11.20 -10.21
N SER A 500 -3.37 10.27 -10.23
CA SER A 500 -3.13 8.83 -10.00
C SER A 500 -2.17 8.23 -11.03
N GLN A 501 -2.36 8.56 -12.32
CA GLN A 501 -1.47 8.14 -13.40
C GLN A 501 -0.05 8.66 -13.22
N LEU A 502 0.12 9.95 -12.92
CA LEU A 502 1.45 10.51 -12.66
C LEU A 502 2.10 9.86 -11.44
N GLU A 503 1.33 9.61 -10.38
CA GLU A 503 1.81 8.93 -9.18
C GLU A 503 2.32 7.52 -9.51
N ALA A 504 1.59 6.76 -10.34
CA ALA A 504 2.01 5.42 -10.79
C ALA A 504 3.27 5.47 -11.68
N ILE A 505 3.39 6.46 -12.57
CA ILE A 505 4.59 6.67 -13.40
C ILE A 505 5.80 6.95 -12.51
N LEU A 506 5.66 7.87 -11.54
CA LEU A 506 6.74 8.23 -10.62
C LEU A 506 7.15 7.06 -9.73
N ASN A 507 6.20 6.25 -9.25
CA ASN A 507 6.50 5.04 -8.48
C ASN A 507 7.25 4.00 -9.31
N THR A 508 6.84 3.81 -10.57
CA THR A 508 7.51 2.92 -11.51
C THR A 508 8.94 3.38 -11.74
N ALA A 509 9.15 4.68 -12.00
CA ALA A 509 10.47 5.28 -12.17
C ALA A 509 11.34 5.16 -10.92
N GLN A 510 10.77 5.39 -9.73
CA GLN A 510 11.47 5.23 -8.45
C GLN A 510 11.91 3.76 -8.26
N THR A 511 11.04 2.81 -8.55
CA THR A 511 11.34 1.38 -8.44
C THR A 511 12.48 0.99 -9.39
N LEU A 512 12.42 1.43 -10.65
CA LEU A 512 13.49 1.21 -11.63
C LEU A 512 14.81 1.85 -11.18
N PHE A 513 14.76 3.06 -10.64
CA PHE A 513 15.94 3.74 -10.10
C PHE A 513 16.59 2.96 -8.95
N ILE A 514 15.78 2.43 -8.02
CA ILE A 514 16.29 1.60 -6.92
C ILE A 514 16.89 0.30 -7.46
N CYS A 515 16.24 -0.35 -8.43
CA CYS A 515 16.79 -1.54 -9.09
C CYS A 515 18.16 -1.25 -9.72
N PHE A 516 18.27 -0.12 -10.41
CA PHE A 516 19.52 0.31 -11.03
C PHE A 516 20.60 0.57 -9.98
N LEU A 517 20.30 1.29 -8.90
CA LEU A 517 21.24 1.56 -7.81
C LEU A 517 21.73 0.28 -7.13
N LEU A 518 20.81 -0.64 -6.82
CA LEU A 518 21.16 -1.92 -6.19
C LEU A 518 21.96 -2.81 -7.14
N GLY A 519 21.58 -2.88 -8.41
CA GLY A 519 22.31 -3.65 -9.42
C GLY A 519 23.71 -3.09 -9.68
N PHE A 520 23.82 -1.78 -9.90
CA PHE A 520 25.10 -1.11 -10.10
C PHE A 520 26.00 -1.23 -8.87
N GLY A 521 25.47 -0.96 -7.68
CA GLY A 521 26.21 -1.11 -6.43
C GLY A 521 26.69 -2.54 -6.19
N ALA A 522 25.86 -3.54 -6.44
CA ALA A 522 26.27 -4.94 -6.33
C ALA A 522 27.41 -5.29 -7.30
N MET A 523 27.35 -4.80 -8.54
CA MET A 523 28.42 -5.00 -9.52
C MET A 523 29.73 -4.33 -9.12
N THR A 524 29.71 -3.08 -8.67
CA THR A 524 30.92 -2.36 -8.26
C THR A 524 31.55 -2.98 -7.01
N PHE A 525 30.75 -3.33 -6.00
CA PHE A 525 31.25 -4.03 -4.81
C PHE A 525 31.85 -5.39 -5.16
N SER A 526 31.25 -6.12 -6.10
CA SER A 526 31.81 -7.39 -6.57
C SER A 526 33.16 -7.19 -7.28
N GLN A 527 33.28 -6.15 -8.10
CA GLN A 527 34.55 -5.83 -8.78
C GLN A 527 35.63 -5.40 -7.79
N ASP A 528 35.28 -4.56 -6.81
CA ASP A 528 36.21 -4.07 -5.79
C ASP A 528 36.67 -5.21 -4.87
N ALA A 529 35.78 -6.11 -4.48
CA ALA A 529 36.13 -7.30 -3.70
C ALA A 529 37.11 -8.21 -4.47
N ASN A 530 36.83 -8.46 -5.75
CA ASN A 530 37.70 -9.26 -6.61
C ASN A 530 39.09 -8.62 -6.76
N ARG A 531 39.15 -7.30 -6.96
CA ARG A 531 40.41 -6.57 -7.18
C ARG A 531 41.23 -6.38 -5.90
N LEU A 532 40.59 -6.05 -4.78
CA LEU A 532 41.27 -5.67 -3.54
C LEU A 532 41.59 -6.86 -2.63
N VAL A 533 40.78 -7.93 -2.68
CA VAL A 533 40.92 -9.07 -1.76
C VAL A 533 41.35 -10.33 -2.50
N LEU A 534 40.67 -10.69 -3.59
CA LEU A 534 40.92 -11.98 -4.25
C LEU A 534 42.24 -12.00 -5.02
N GLN A 535 42.48 -11.03 -5.92
CA GLN A 535 43.71 -10.98 -6.72
C GLN A 535 45.00 -10.97 -5.88
N PRO A 536 45.10 -10.22 -4.76
CA PRO A 536 46.29 -10.26 -3.92
C PRO A 536 46.49 -11.60 -3.20
N ILE A 537 45.42 -12.25 -2.73
CA ILE A 537 45.49 -13.55 -2.05
C ILE A 537 45.94 -14.65 -3.02
N GLU A 538 45.40 -14.66 -4.24
CA GLU A 538 45.79 -15.56 -5.33
C GLU A 538 47.29 -15.43 -5.66
N ARG A 539 47.80 -14.20 -5.74
CA ARG A 539 49.23 -13.91 -5.93
C ARG A 539 50.11 -14.35 -4.75
N MET A 540 49.57 -14.41 -3.54
CA MET A 540 50.31 -14.88 -2.36
C MET A 540 50.34 -16.40 -2.28
N ILE A 541 49.23 -17.07 -2.62
CA ILE A 541 49.13 -18.54 -2.62
C ILE A 541 49.97 -19.14 -3.76
N SER A 542 49.89 -18.59 -4.97
CA SER A 542 50.71 -19.03 -6.11
C SER A 542 52.21 -18.94 -5.84
N LYS A 543 52.65 -17.93 -5.07
CA LYS A 543 54.05 -17.78 -4.63
C LYS A 543 54.52 -18.78 -3.58
N GLN A 544 53.62 -19.46 -2.85
CA GLN A 544 53.99 -20.48 -1.86
C GLN A 544 53.93 -21.91 -2.42
N GLY A 545 53.36 -22.10 -3.62
CA GLY A 545 53.24 -23.40 -4.30
C GLY A 545 54.40 -23.74 -5.26
N THR A 546 55.30 -22.79 -5.52
CA THR A 546 56.59 -22.97 -6.20
C THR A 546 57.73 -22.86 -5.19
#